data_AF-A0A532CRX5-F1
#
_entry.id   AF-A0A532CRX5-F1
#
_cell.length_a   1.000
_cell.length_b   1.000
_cell.length_c   1.000
_cell.angle_alpha   90.00
_cell.angle_beta   90.00
_cell.angle_gamma   90.00
#
_symmetry.space_group_name_H-M   'P 1'
#
loop_
_entity.id
_entity.type
_entity.pdbx_description
1 polymer ?
#
loop_
_entity_poly.entity_id
_entity_poly.type
_entity_poly.pdbx_seq_one_letter_code
_entity_poly.pdbx_strand_id
1 'polypeptide(L)'
;MHKQIIVLCVAALLGGIVGGVLSTQLLSPTLVGAQKANGVHAEEFLLLDAKGKARAGLGLDANGEVGLVLMSKDGHRTLTLSPDDPSVIKLVERGGRILWGAP
;
A
#
# COMPACT_ATOMS: atom_id res chain seq x y z
N MET A 1 34.71 19.62 50.41
CA MET A 1 33.54 18.90 49.86
C MET A 1 33.03 19.48 48.52
N HIS A 2 32.76 20.78 48.37
CA HIS A 2 32.23 21.37 47.11
C HIS A 2 33.08 21.13 45.84
N LYS A 3 34.42 21.20 45.94
CA LYS A 3 35.34 20.97 44.80
C LYS A 3 35.23 19.55 44.21
N GLN A 4 35.07 18.53 45.05
CA GLN A 4 34.94 17.14 44.59
C GLN A 4 33.61 16.89 43.88
N ILE A 5 32.53 17.53 44.35
CA ILE A 5 31.21 17.44 43.71
C ILE A 5 31.25 18.05 42.31
N ILE A 6 31.88 19.22 42.14
CA ILE A 6 32.01 19.86 40.83
C ILE A 6 32.82 18.99 39.86
N VAL A 7 33.93 18.40 40.31
CA VAL A 7 34.74 17.50 39.48
C VAL A 7 33.95 16.27 39.04
N LEU A 8 33.16 15.67 39.93
CA LEU A 8 32.31 14.53 39.59
C LEU A 8 31.20 14.90 38.59
N CYS A 9 30.57 16.07 38.74
CA CYS A 9 29.56 16.53 37.79
C CYS A 9 30.12 16.74 36.39
N VAL A 10 31.31 17.35 36.28
CA VAL A 10 31.96 17.59 34.99
C VAL A 10 32.36 16.26 34.32
N ALA A 11 32.91 15.31 35.09
CA ALA A 11 33.27 14.00 34.57
C ALA A 11 32.05 13.21 34.05
N ALA A 12 30.93 13.24 34.79
CA ALA A 12 29.70 12.57 34.38
C ALA A 12 29.10 13.17 33.09
N LEU A 13 29.11 14.50 32.97
CA LEU A 13 28.62 15.20 31.77
C LEU A 13 29.45 14.85 30.53
N LEU A 14 30.77 14.89 30.64
CA LEU A 14 31.67 14.56 29.54
C LEU A 14 31.54 13.08 29.15
N GLY A 15 31.45 12.17 30.12
CA GLY A 15 31.22 10.75 29.86
C GLY A 15 29.89 10.48 29.15
N GLY A 16 28.83 11.18 29.54
CA GLY A 16 27.51 11.07 28.91
C GLY A 16 27.50 11.52 27.46
N ILE A 17 28.16 12.65 27.14
CA ILE A 17 28.24 13.17 25.76
C ILE A 17 29.07 12.23 24.88
N VAL A 18 30.25 11.81 25.35
CA VAL A 18 31.14 10.91 24.59
C VAL A 18 30.47 9.56 24.39
N GLY A 19 29.85 9.00 25.43
CA GLY A 19 29.10 7.75 25.34
C GLY A 19 27.88 7.84 24.42
N GLY A 20 27.16 8.96 24.44
CA GLY A 20 26.02 9.22 23.55
C GLY A 20 26.43 9.27 22.07
N VAL A 21 27.48 10.02 21.74
CA VAL A 21 27.99 10.12 20.36
C VAL A 21 28.51 8.76 19.88
N LEU A 22 29.27 8.05 20.71
CA LEU A 22 29.82 6.75 20.36
C LEU A 22 28.73 5.67 20.18
N SER A 23 27.65 5.74 20.98
CA SER A 23 26.48 4.87 20.84
C SER A 23 25.84 5.00 19.46
N THR A 24 25.63 6.22 18.97
CA THR A 24 25.01 6.44 17.64
C THR A 24 25.86 5.97 16.46
N GLN A 25 27.19 5.93 16.61
CA GLN A 25 28.09 5.51 15.54
C GLN A 25 28.38 4.01 15.51
N LEU A 26 28.44 3.35 16.68
CA LEU A 26 28.67 1.90 16.78
C LEU A 26 27.38 1.09 16.66
N LEU A 27 26.30 1.57 17.27
CA LEU A 27 24.98 0.99 17.14
C LEU A 27 24.30 1.73 16.00
N SER A 28 24.70 1.39 14.76
CA SER A 28 23.91 1.78 13.58
C SER A 28 22.46 1.39 13.89
N PRO A 29 21.53 2.35 14.10
CA PRO A 29 20.14 1.97 14.18
C PRO A 29 19.87 1.34 12.84
N THR A 30 19.56 0.04 12.82
CA THR A 30 19.01 -0.59 11.64
C THR A 30 17.87 0.33 11.22
N LEU A 31 18.08 1.10 10.16
CA LEU A 31 17.01 1.82 9.50
C LEU A 31 16.01 0.71 9.24
N VAL A 32 14.90 0.72 9.98
CA VAL A 32 13.74 -0.10 9.66
C VAL A 32 13.22 0.53 8.36
N GLY A 33 13.95 0.28 7.27
CA GLY A 33 13.51 0.58 5.93
C GLY A 33 12.21 -0.17 5.80
N ALA A 34 11.13 0.57 5.54
CA ALA A 34 9.86 -0.01 5.15
C ALA A 34 10.19 -1.15 4.17
N GLN A 35 9.93 -2.37 4.63
CA GLN A 35 10.26 -3.59 3.90
C GLN A 35 9.71 -3.38 2.49
N LYS A 36 10.59 -3.36 1.48
CA LYS A 36 10.21 -3.17 0.08
C LYS A 36 9.06 -4.13 -0.18
N ALA A 37 7.85 -3.59 -0.30
CA ALA A 37 6.68 -4.44 -0.46
C ALA A 37 6.94 -5.27 -1.70
N ASN A 38 6.99 -6.59 -1.56
CA ASN A 38 7.06 -7.51 -2.69
C ASN A 38 5.71 -7.38 -3.41
N GLY A 39 5.59 -6.35 -4.25
CA GLY A 39 4.48 -6.17 -5.15
C GLY A 39 4.54 -7.24 -6.22
N VAL A 40 3.38 -7.78 -6.58
CA VAL A 40 3.25 -8.57 -7.80
C VAL A 40 3.14 -7.57 -8.94
N HIS A 41 4.03 -7.67 -9.93
CA HIS A 41 3.90 -6.96 -11.19
C HIS A 41 3.17 -7.87 -12.17
N ALA A 42 1.95 -7.51 -12.53
CA ALA A 42 1.13 -8.24 -13.50
C ALA A 42 0.39 -7.25 -14.39
N GLU A 43 0.11 -7.66 -15.63
CA GLU A 43 -0.74 -6.89 -16.54
C GLU A 43 -2.21 -6.92 -16.08
N GLU A 44 -2.61 -8.00 -15.41
CA GLU A 44 -3.97 -8.18 -14.89
C GLU A 44 -3.97 -9.08 -13.63
N PHE A 45 -4.86 -8.76 -12.69
CA PHE A 45 -5.20 -9.59 -11.53
C PHE A 45 -6.62 -10.11 -11.66
N LEU A 46 -6.78 -11.43 -11.72
CA LEU A 46 -8.09 -12.08 -11.78
C LEU A 46 -8.42 -12.77 -10.45
N LEU A 47 -9.60 -12.47 -9.90
CA LEU A 47 -10.18 -13.23 -8.80
C LEU A 47 -11.03 -14.36 -9.37
N LEU A 48 -10.60 -15.60 -9.20
CA LEU A 48 -11.32 -16.79 -9.67
C LEU A 48 -12.17 -17.40 -8.54
N ASP A 49 -13.32 -17.96 -8.88
CA ASP A 49 -14.07 -18.82 -7.95
C ASP A 49 -13.55 -20.26 -7.92
N ALA A 50 -14.15 -21.10 -7.06
CA ALA A 50 -13.76 -22.49 -6.90
C ALA A 50 -13.89 -23.36 -8.17
N LYS A 51 -14.58 -22.87 -9.21
CA LYS A 51 -14.71 -23.53 -10.52
C LYS A 51 -13.77 -22.93 -11.57
N GLY A 52 -12.91 -21.99 -11.18
CA GLY A 52 -12.00 -21.28 -12.08
C GLY A 52 -12.65 -20.13 -12.86
N LYS A 53 -13.90 -19.73 -12.53
CA LYS A 53 -14.56 -18.62 -13.23
C LYS A 53 -14.12 -17.28 -12.64
N ALA A 54 -13.73 -16.33 -13.48
CA ALA A 54 -13.40 -14.97 -13.06
C ALA A 54 -14.61 -14.23 -12.47
N ARG A 55 -14.42 -13.63 -11.29
CA ARG A 55 -15.41 -12.91 -10.49
C ARG A 55 -15.01 -11.48 -10.20
N ALA A 56 -13.73 -11.16 -10.32
CA ALA A 56 -13.26 -9.80 -10.42
C ALA A 56 -11.98 -9.73 -11.26
N GLY A 57 -11.70 -8.55 -11.79
CA GLY A 57 -10.49 -8.25 -12.55
C GLY A 57 -9.97 -6.86 -12.20
N LEU A 58 -8.66 -6.71 -12.03
CA LEU A 58 -7.98 -5.42 -11.96
C LEU A 58 -6.88 -5.42 -13.01
N GLY A 59 -6.95 -4.51 -13.97
CA GLY A 59 -5.99 -4.46 -15.06
C GLY A 59 -6.31 -3.37 -16.05
N LEU A 60 -5.69 -3.49 -17.22
CA LEU A 60 -5.96 -2.62 -18.36
C LEU A 60 -6.99 -3.30 -19.28
N ASP A 61 -7.90 -2.52 -19.84
CA ASP A 61 -8.82 -2.99 -20.87
C ASP A 61 -8.16 -2.98 -22.27
N ALA A 62 -8.95 -3.27 -23.31
CA ALA A 62 -8.45 -3.32 -24.69
C ALA A 62 -7.96 -1.97 -25.23
N ASN A 63 -8.35 -0.86 -24.60
CA ASN A 63 -7.92 0.49 -24.94
C ASN A 63 -6.72 0.95 -24.07
N GLY A 64 -6.29 0.14 -23.10
CA GLY A 64 -5.25 0.48 -22.15
C GLY A 64 -5.76 1.29 -20.95
N GLU A 65 -7.07 1.39 -20.75
CA GLU A 65 -7.69 2.10 -19.64
C GLU A 65 -7.72 1.21 -18.40
N VAL A 66 -7.47 1.79 -17.23
CA VAL A 66 -7.43 1.02 -15.99
C VAL A 66 -8.85 0.76 -15.48
N GLY A 67 -9.10 -0.48 -15.03
CA GLY A 67 -10.41 -0.86 -14.55
C GLY A 67 -10.36 -1.87 -13.42
N LEU A 68 -11.28 -1.72 -12.45
CA LEU A 68 -11.68 -2.75 -11.53
C LEU A 68 -13.09 -3.22 -11.90
N VAL A 69 -13.22 -4.51 -12.16
CA VAL A 69 -14.47 -5.15 -12.58
C VAL A 69 -14.87 -6.18 -11.54
N LEU A 70 -16.12 -6.18 -11.10
CA LEU A 70 -16.72 -7.21 -10.25
C LEU A 70 -17.91 -7.82 -10.96
N MET A 71 -17.94 -9.15 -11.05
CA MET A 71 -19.00 -9.88 -11.73
C MET A 71 -19.85 -10.68 -10.74
N SER A 72 -21.16 -10.54 -10.85
CA SER A 72 -22.15 -11.27 -10.06
C SER A 72 -22.02 -12.79 -10.24
N LYS A 73 -22.54 -13.56 -9.29
CA LYS A 73 -22.39 -15.03 -9.27
C LYS A 73 -22.95 -15.70 -10.53
N ASP A 74 -24.09 -15.20 -10.96
CA ASP A 74 -24.79 -15.62 -12.16
C ASP A 74 -24.16 -15.05 -13.45
N GLY A 75 -23.25 -14.08 -13.36
CA GLY A 75 -22.64 -13.39 -14.50
C GLY A 75 -23.65 -12.55 -15.28
N HIS A 76 -24.71 -12.06 -14.64
CA HIS A 76 -25.70 -11.18 -15.26
C HIS A 76 -25.43 -9.70 -14.99
N ARG A 77 -24.61 -9.37 -13.99
CA ARG A 77 -24.30 -7.99 -13.64
C ARG A 77 -22.82 -7.81 -13.41
N THR A 78 -22.35 -6.64 -13.81
CA THR A 78 -20.98 -6.21 -13.67
C THR A 78 -20.96 -4.85 -13.01
N LEU A 79 -20.21 -4.71 -11.93
CA LEU A 79 -19.86 -3.42 -11.34
C LEU A 79 -18.46 -3.05 -11.84
N THR A 80 -18.35 -1.92 -12.52
CA THR A 80 -17.08 -1.41 -13.06
C THR A 80 -16.72 -0.14 -12.32
N LEU A 81 -15.43 -0.01 -11.99
CA LEU A 81 -14.78 1.21 -11.53
C LEU A 81 -13.65 1.52 -12.50
N SER A 82 -13.73 2.63 -13.23
CA SER A 82 -12.68 3.09 -14.13
C SER A 82 -12.54 4.61 -14.06
N PRO A 83 -11.35 5.16 -13.78
CA PRO A 83 -11.13 6.60 -13.70
C PRO A 83 -11.13 7.28 -15.08
N ASP A 84 -11.00 6.50 -16.14
CA ASP A 84 -10.90 7.00 -17.51
C ASP A 84 -12.30 7.23 -18.13
N ASP A 85 -13.35 6.76 -17.47
CA ASP A 85 -14.74 6.90 -17.91
C ASP A 85 -15.46 8.09 -17.24
N PRO A 86 -16.30 8.85 -17.99
CA PRO A 86 -17.13 9.91 -17.40
C PRO A 86 -18.04 9.46 -16.25
N SER A 87 -18.51 8.21 -16.28
CA SER A 87 -19.18 7.58 -15.14
C SER A 87 -18.23 6.58 -14.52
N VAL A 88 -17.46 7.07 -13.55
CA VAL A 88 -16.36 6.34 -12.90
C VAL A 88 -16.84 5.01 -12.31
N ILE A 89 -18.06 4.96 -11.79
CA ILE A 89 -18.68 3.74 -11.29
C ILE A 89 -19.90 3.40 -12.13
N LYS A 90 -20.01 2.15 -12.59
CA LYS A 90 -21.20 1.67 -13.34
C LYS A 90 -21.64 0.31 -12.87
N LEU A 91 -22.95 0.15 -12.74
CA LEU A 91 -23.59 -1.17 -12.69
C LEU A 91 -24.20 -1.47 -14.05
N VAL A 92 -23.72 -2.51 -14.70
CA VAL A 92 -24.10 -2.91 -16.05
C VAL A 92 -24.74 -4.29 -16.02
N GLU A 93 -25.85 -4.46 -16.73
CA GLU A 93 -26.48 -5.76 -16.95
C GLU A 93 -25.91 -6.44 -18.19
N ARG A 94 -26.06 -7.77 -18.26
CA ARG A 94 -25.74 -8.56 -19.45
C ARG A 94 -26.39 -7.94 -20.69
N GLY A 95 -25.59 -7.71 -21.73
CA GLY A 95 -25.99 -7.00 -22.95
C GLY A 95 -25.58 -5.52 -22.97
N GLY A 96 -24.89 -5.03 -21.95
CA GLY A 96 -24.31 -3.68 -21.93
C GLY A 96 -25.26 -2.59 -21.43
N ARG A 97 -26.45 -2.95 -20.94
CA ARG A 97 -27.41 -1.98 -20.40
C ARG A 97 -26.91 -1.43 -19.06
N ILE A 98 -26.63 -0.13 -19.00
CA ILE A 98 -26.29 0.55 -17.75
C ILE A 98 -27.54 0.63 -16.88
N LEU A 99 -27.49 -0.01 -15.71
CA LEU A 99 -28.56 0.03 -14.70
C LEU A 99 -28.42 1.26 -13.79
N TRP A 100 -27.18 1.65 -13.50
CA TRP A 100 -26.84 2.78 -12.65
C TRP A 100 -25.40 3.24 -12.92
N GLY A 101 -25.11 4.52 -12.69
CA GLY A 101 -23.76 5.04 -12.71
C GLY A 101 -23.57 6.24 -11.79
N ALA A 102 -22.32 6.49 -11.40
CA ALA A 102 -21.90 7.65 -10.62
C ALA A 102 -20.55 8.19 -11.14
N PRO A 103 -20.31 9.50 -10.98
CA PRO A 103 -19.00 10.09 -11.20
C PRO A 103 -18.00 9.72 -10.10
#